data_AF-A0A2X0IK26-F1
#
_entry.id   AF-A0A2X0IK26-F1
#
_cell.length_a   1.000
_cell.length_b   1.000
_cell.length_c   1.000
_cell.angle_alpha   90.00
_cell.angle_beta   90.00
_cell.angle_gamma   90.00
#
_symmetry.space_group_name_H-M   'P 1'
#
loop_
_entity.id
_entity.type
_entity.pdbx_description
1 polymer ?
#
loop_
_entity_poly.entity_id
_entity_poly.type
_entity_poly.pdbx_seq_one_letter_code
_entity_poly.pdbx_strand_id
1 'polypeptide(L)'
;MVVSATAPDSNVRNGPDAIVTLVPGTWAGKAAWTQADSPLSRALTAAGCEVAPFEWSHSNSFRARMRAAVRLADQIQGRIKENPDARQWIVAHSHGGNVALHAVRLLRRTCTDAPRVSTVTLATPFIHVRRRAISGWSVFVLAMFGVGVIALAAVTLAGGHWRDWPYYVSALVLGEALLCIGGGAMHRGFLQRGNLFIWLGRRITANPGGWLYDVIDAVSRGDFIRRGYQRHIFASVQSPKVAPDELIVLRAAGDEASLGLATGQFLGWISALLSRPLTNFWLWLCITGAVRVFLLAGVVIHRPSHLAVRIVIYASMAPGFVALAAVSVMLAAAVPFGWDGPFLAMFASYSAEAVPPGQTTVVQLEPPAEAGSKGLAHSRLYRSEQGINMIVTLICGPPPADGDGAVPVA
;
A
#
# COMPACT_ATOMS: atom_id res chain seq x y z
N MET A 1 -34.09 -17.50 -62.41
CA MET A 1 -33.09 -16.50 -62.00
C MET A 1 -32.49 -16.95 -60.69
N VAL A 2 -31.28 -17.52 -60.75
CA VAL A 2 -30.51 -17.90 -59.57
C VAL A 2 -29.82 -16.62 -59.09
N VAL A 3 -30.25 -16.10 -57.95
CA VAL A 3 -29.59 -14.95 -57.30
C VAL A 3 -28.44 -15.54 -56.48
N SER A 4 -27.23 -15.38 -57.01
CA SER A 4 -25.98 -15.66 -56.32
C SER A 4 -25.85 -14.72 -55.13
N ALA A 5 -25.83 -15.28 -53.92
CA ALA A 5 -25.48 -14.55 -52.71
C ALA A 5 -23.96 -14.33 -52.71
N THR A 6 -23.55 -13.10 -53.02
CA THR A 6 -22.18 -12.64 -52.81
C THR A 6 -21.84 -12.72 -51.32
N ALA A 7 -20.81 -13.51 -51.00
CA ALA A 7 -20.20 -13.55 -49.68
C ALA A 7 -19.73 -12.13 -49.28
N PRO A 8 -19.86 -11.72 -48.00
CA PRO A 8 -19.33 -10.45 -47.56
C PRO A 8 -17.81 -10.47 -47.63
N ASP A 9 -17.24 -9.45 -48.29
CA ASP A 9 -15.82 -9.16 -48.35
C ASP A 9 -15.19 -9.27 -46.95
N SER A 10 -14.20 -10.14 -46.82
CA SER A 10 -13.29 -10.16 -45.69
C SER A 10 -12.48 -8.88 -45.70
N ASN A 11 -13.00 -7.83 -45.06
CA ASN A 11 -12.23 -6.67 -44.64
C ASN A 11 -11.07 -7.16 -43.77
N VAL A 12 -9.92 -7.36 -44.40
CA VAL A 12 -8.65 -7.64 -43.72
C VAL A 12 -8.38 -6.44 -42.82
N ARG A 13 -8.65 -6.59 -41.52
CA ARG A 13 -8.25 -5.63 -40.51
C ARG A 13 -6.72 -5.58 -40.51
N ASN A 14 -6.14 -4.47 -40.96
CA ASN A 14 -4.68 -4.29 -41.04
C ASN A 14 -4.06 -3.92 -39.68
N GLY A 15 -4.51 -4.55 -38.58
CA GLY A 15 -4.03 -4.28 -37.23
C GLY A 15 -4.47 -5.35 -36.23
N PRO A 16 -3.84 -5.42 -35.04
CA PRO A 16 -4.17 -6.41 -34.02
C PRO A 16 -5.59 -6.22 -33.49
N ASP A 17 -6.32 -7.32 -33.25
CA ASP A 17 -7.68 -7.27 -32.68
C ASP A 17 -7.68 -6.78 -31.22
N ALA A 18 -6.56 -6.94 -30.51
CA ALA A 18 -6.33 -6.43 -29.18
C ALA A 18 -4.86 -6.13 -28.93
N ILE A 19 -4.60 -5.06 -28.17
CA ILE A 19 -3.28 -4.69 -27.67
C ILE A 19 -3.25 -4.91 -26.16
N VAL A 20 -2.33 -5.75 -25.70
CA VAL A 20 -2.19 -6.15 -24.30
C VAL A 20 -0.91 -5.57 -23.71
N THR A 21 -1.06 -4.69 -22.73
CA THR A 21 0.07 -4.13 -21.97
C THR A 21 0.30 -4.93 -20.68
N LEU A 22 1.48 -5.53 -20.53
CA LEU A 22 1.85 -6.29 -19.33
C LEU A 22 2.53 -5.39 -18.30
N VAL A 23 1.99 -5.31 -17.08
CA VAL A 23 2.47 -4.42 -16.02
C VAL A 23 2.99 -5.25 -14.83
N PRO A 24 4.31 -5.30 -14.62
CA PRO A 24 4.90 -6.04 -13.49
C PRO A 24 4.68 -5.33 -12.16
N GLY A 25 4.75 -6.12 -11.08
CA GLY A 25 4.68 -5.64 -9.69
C GLY A 25 5.94 -4.92 -9.20
N THR A 26 6.00 -4.65 -7.90
CA THR A 26 7.20 -4.08 -7.27
C THR A 26 8.32 -5.12 -7.18
N TRP A 27 9.58 -4.66 -7.19
CA TRP A 27 10.79 -5.49 -7.17
C TRP A 27 10.92 -6.48 -8.34
N ALA A 28 10.11 -6.32 -9.38
CA ALA A 28 10.04 -7.23 -10.52
C ALA A 28 10.73 -6.66 -11.77
N GLY A 29 11.94 -6.10 -11.61
CA GLY A 29 12.73 -5.61 -12.75
C GLY A 29 13.00 -6.73 -13.74
N LYS A 30 12.65 -6.54 -15.02
CA LYS A 30 12.72 -7.56 -16.08
C LYS A 30 12.01 -8.87 -15.70
N ALA A 31 10.77 -8.76 -15.22
CA ALA A 31 9.99 -9.94 -14.87
C ALA A 31 9.92 -10.93 -16.03
N ALA A 32 10.31 -12.19 -15.81
CA ALA A 32 10.35 -13.20 -16.86
C ALA A 32 9.00 -13.41 -17.56
N TRP A 33 7.89 -13.19 -16.83
CA TRP A 33 6.54 -13.37 -17.37
C TRP A 33 6.08 -12.22 -18.27
N THR A 34 6.78 -11.08 -18.29
CA THR A 34 6.47 -9.95 -19.18
C THR A 34 7.32 -9.95 -20.46
N GLN A 35 8.30 -10.86 -20.56
CA GLN A 35 9.16 -10.95 -21.73
C GLN A 35 8.39 -11.52 -22.93
N ALA A 36 8.84 -11.20 -24.14
CA ALA A 36 8.16 -11.60 -25.38
C ALA A 36 8.07 -13.12 -25.55
N ASP A 37 9.06 -13.85 -25.03
CA ASP A 37 9.14 -15.32 -25.05
C ASP A 37 8.45 -15.97 -23.86
N SER A 38 7.80 -15.22 -22.97
CA SER A 38 7.11 -15.81 -21.82
C SER A 38 5.93 -16.70 -22.27
N PRO A 39 5.56 -17.72 -21.49
CA PRO A 39 4.39 -18.55 -21.79
C PRO A 39 3.10 -17.74 -22.03
N LEU A 40 2.85 -16.73 -21.20
CA LEU A 40 1.70 -15.84 -21.35
C LEU A 40 1.76 -15.00 -22.63
N SER A 41 2.92 -14.40 -22.92
CA SER A 41 3.11 -13.58 -24.13
C SER A 41 2.91 -14.42 -25.39
N ARG A 42 3.49 -15.63 -25.44
CA ARG A 42 3.30 -16.55 -26.57
C ARG A 42 1.84 -16.93 -26.77
N ALA A 43 1.12 -17.24 -25.69
CA ALA A 43 -0.30 -17.62 -25.78
C ALA A 43 -1.17 -16.46 -26.29
N LEU A 44 -0.93 -15.24 -25.81
CA LEU A 44 -1.64 -14.04 -26.26
C LEU A 44 -1.33 -13.70 -27.73
N THR A 45 -0.06 -13.76 -28.12
CA THR A 45 0.36 -13.52 -29.52
C THR A 45 -0.23 -14.58 -30.46
N ALA A 46 -0.24 -15.85 -30.05
CA ALA A 46 -0.88 -16.92 -30.81
C ALA A 46 -2.39 -16.71 -30.97
N ALA A 47 -3.03 -16.05 -30.01
CA ALA A 47 -4.44 -15.65 -30.06
C ALA A 47 -4.67 -14.32 -30.81
N GLY A 48 -3.69 -13.80 -31.55
CA GLY A 48 -3.81 -12.60 -32.39
C GLY A 48 -3.66 -11.26 -31.66
N CYS A 49 -3.19 -11.26 -30.40
CA CYS A 49 -2.92 -10.02 -29.68
C CYS A 49 -1.52 -9.47 -29.98
N GLU A 50 -1.40 -8.14 -30.00
CA GLU A 50 -0.09 -7.49 -29.83
C GLU A 50 0.21 -7.39 -28.33
N VAL A 51 1.35 -7.90 -27.89
CA VAL A 51 1.74 -7.91 -26.47
C VAL A 51 2.94 -7.01 -26.24
N ALA A 52 2.82 -6.09 -25.28
CA ALA A 52 3.89 -5.16 -24.95
C ALA A 52 4.14 -5.07 -23.43
N PRO A 53 5.38 -5.24 -22.95
CA PRO A 53 5.72 -4.98 -21.55
C PRO A 53 5.72 -3.48 -21.25
N PHE A 54 5.32 -3.12 -20.04
CA PHE A 54 5.47 -1.78 -19.48
C PHE A 54 6.62 -1.72 -18.47
N GLU A 55 7.69 -1.02 -18.84
CA GLU A 55 8.86 -0.86 -17.99
C GLU A 55 8.75 0.37 -17.08
N TRP A 56 8.95 0.16 -15.78
CA TRP A 56 8.98 1.21 -14.77
C TRP A 56 10.05 0.95 -13.72
N SER A 57 10.13 1.78 -12.68
CA SER A 57 11.20 1.64 -11.68
C SER A 57 11.06 0.42 -10.77
N HIS A 58 9.88 -0.19 -10.71
CA HIS A 58 9.52 -1.29 -9.78
C HIS A 58 9.72 -0.96 -8.28
N SER A 59 10.04 0.29 -7.92
CA SER A 59 10.22 0.71 -6.53
C SER A 59 8.90 0.63 -5.77
N ASN A 60 8.94 0.03 -4.58
CA ASN A 60 7.80 -0.04 -3.67
C ASN A 60 7.60 1.28 -2.91
N SER A 61 7.29 2.36 -3.64
CA SER A 61 6.85 3.63 -3.06
C SER A 61 5.60 4.14 -3.79
N PHE A 62 4.72 4.86 -3.10
CA PHE A 62 3.52 5.44 -3.73
C PHE A 62 3.86 6.35 -4.90
N ARG A 63 4.96 7.09 -4.78
CA ARG A 63 5.43 8.01 -5.81
C ARG A 63 5.95 7.33 -7.05
N ALA A 64 6.69 6.24 -6.89
CA ALA A 64 7.13 5.43 -8.01
C ALA A 64 5.92 4.88 -8.77
N ARG A 65 4.92 4.35 -8.04
CA ARG A 65 3.66 3.85 -8.63
C ARG A 65 2.87 4.95 -9.34
N MET A 66 2.74 6.14 -8.75
CA MET A 66 2.01 7.24 -9.40
C MET A 66 2.72 7.76 -10.66
N ARG A 67 4.06 7.90 -10.63
CA ARG A 67 4.83 8.23 -11.84
C ARG A 67 4.69 7.16 -12.92
N ALA A 68 4.69 5.89 -12.52
CA ALA A 68 4.45 4.77 -13.42
C ALA A 68 3.03 4.84 -14.02
N ALA A 69 2.02 5.21 -13.23
CA ALA A 69 0.65 5.33 -13.71
C ALA A 69 0.48 6.45 -14.75
N VAL A 70 1.14 7.60 -14.54
CA VAL A 70 1.17 8.69 -15.53
C VAL A 70 1.83 8.22 -16.83
N ARG A 71 3.02 7.61 -16.74
CA ARG A 71 3.72 7.09 -17.92
C ARG A 71 2.93 6.00 -18.66
N LEU A 72 2.25 5.13 -17.92
CA LEU A 72 1.42 4.08 -18.49
C LEU A 72 0.20 4.69 -19.22
N ALA A 73 -0.42 5.72 -18.63
CA ALA A 73 -1.50 6.44 -19.29
C ALA A 73 -1.02 7.10 -20.60
N ASP A 74 0.14 7.79 -20.58
CA ASP A 74 0.70 8.40 -21.79
C ASP A 74 1.01 7.35 -22.87
N GLN A 75 1.59 6.20 -22.49
CA GLN A 75 1.88 5.11 -23.42
C GLN A 75 0.61 4.51 -24.04
N ILE A 76 -0.41 4.24 -23.23
CA ILE A 76 -1.69 3.70 -23.73
C ILE A 76 -2.39 4.73 -24.61
N GLN A 77 -2.34 6.02 -24.26
CA GLN A 77 -2.88 7.08 -25.09
C GLN A 77 -2.19 7.15 -26.46
N GLY A 78 -0.86 6.96 -26.50
CA GLY A 78 -0.13 6.82 -27.77
C GLY A 78 -0.63 5.65 -28.61
N ARG A 79 -0.76 4.47 -28.00
CA ARG A 79 -1.24 3.25 -28.68
C ARG A 79 -2.68 3.36 -29.19
N ILE A 80 -3.54 4.03 -28.42
CA ILE A 80 -4.91 4.34 -28.85
C ILE A 80 -4.91 5.21 -30.11
N LYS A 81 -3.99 6.18 -30.22
CA LYS A 81 -3.89 7.03 -31.42
C LYS A 81 -3.36 6.27 -32.62
N GLU A 82 -2.42 5.35 -32.39
CA GLU A 82 -1.82 4.51 -33.44
C GLU A 82 -2.79 3.43 -33.94
N ASN A 83 -3.61 2.87 -33.03
CA ASN A 83 -4.53 1.77 -33.30
C ASN A 83 -5.91 2.05 -32.67
N PRO A 84 -6.70 2.98 -33.24
CA PRO A 84 -7.96 3.43 -32.64
C PRO A 84 -9.03 2.34 -32.55
N ASP A 85 -9.01 1.38 -33.47
CA ASP A 85 -9.98 0.27 -33.53
C ASP A 85 -9.58 -0.94 -32.67
N ALA A 86 -8.33 -0.98 -32.17
CA ALA A 86 -7.83 -2.10 -31.39
C ALA A 86 -8.30 -2.02 -29.93
N ARG A 87 -8.81 -3.13 -29.39
CA ARG A 87 -9.20 -3.22 -27.98
C ARG A 87 -7.97 -3.10 -27.08
N GLN A 88 -8.03 -2.23 -26.07
CA GLN A 88 -6.90 -1.98 -25.17
C GLN A 88 -7.07 -2.78 -23.87
N TRP A 89 -6.09 -3.61 -23.57
CA TRP A 89 -6.06 -4.44 -22.36
C TRP A 89 -4.79 -4.18 -21.54
N ILE A 90 -4.94 -4.21 -20.22
CA ILE A 90 -3.82 -4.20 -19.28
C ILE A 90 -3.87 -5.48 -18.45
N VAL A 91 -2.78 -6.24 -18.43
CA VAL A 91 -2.62 -7.36 -17.49
C VAL A 91 -1.58 -6.98 -16.47
N ALA A 92 -1.98 -6.85 -15.21
CA ALA A 92 -1.16 -6.22 -14.19
C ALA A 92 -1.02 -7.10 -12.94
N HIS A 93 0.20 -7.28 -12.46
CA HIS A 93 0.47 -8.16 -11.32
C HIS A 93 0.77 -7.39 -10.04
N SER A 94 0.25 -7.88 -8.90
CA SER A 94 0.52 -7.33 -7.57
C SER A 94 0.29 -5.81 -7.53
N HIS A 95 1.25 -5.02 -7.02
CA HIS A 95 1.21 -3.55 -7.02
C HIS A 95 1.13 -2.91 -8.41
N GLY A 96 1.48 -3.63 -9.48
CA GLY A 96 1.27 -3.19 -10.86
C GLY A 96 -0.22 -2.98 -11.18
N GLY A 97 -1.11 -3.72 -10.53
CA GLY A 97 -2.56 -3.50 -10.67
C GLY A 97 -3.00 -2.12 -10.20
N ASN A 98 -2.45 -1.61 -9.08
CA ASN A 98 -2.72 -0.24 -8.65
C ASN A 98 -2.21 0.80 -9.67
N VAL A 99 -1.04 0.55 -10.28
CA VAL A 99 -0.50 1.39 -11.35
C VAL A 99 -1.46 1.43 -12.54
N ALA A 100 -1.94 0.27 -12.99
CA ALA A 100 -2.90 0.14 -14.07
C ALA A 100 -4.20 0.90 -13.78
N LEU A 101 -4.79 0.70 -12.59
CA LEU A 101 -6.02 1.39 -12.21
C LEU A 101 -5.86 2.91 -12.15
N HIS A 102 -4.73 3.40 -11.65
CA HIS A 102 -4.45 4.84 -11.65
C HIS A 102 -4.26 5.37 -13.08
N ALA A 103 -3.63 4.62 -13.98
CA ALA A 103 -3.49 4.98 -15.39
C ALA A 103 -4.85 5.07 -16.10
N VAL A 104 -5.72 4.07 -15.94
CA VAL A 104 -7.09 4.07 -16.49
C VAL A 104 -7.91 5.25 -15.96
N ARG A 105 -7.78 5.56 -14.66
CA ARG A 105 -8.44 6.74 -14.07
C ARG A 105 -7.93 8.06 -14.69
N LEU A 106 -6.64 8.15 -14.98
CA LEU A 106 -6.06 9.33 -15.62
C LEU A 106 -6.57 9.47 -17.06
N LEU A 107 -6.54 8.39 -17.84
CA LEU A 107 -7.05 8.34 -19.21
C LEU A 107 -8.49 8.82 -19.30
N ARG A 108 -9.39 8.32 -18.44
CA ARG A 108 -10.80 8.76 -18.37
C ARG A 108 -10.97 10.25 -18.08
N ARG A 109 -10.02 10.87 -17.39
CA ARG A 109 -10.07 12.30 -17.06
C ARG A 109 -9.52 13.17 -18.16
N THR A 110 -8.56 12.68 -18.92
CA THR A 110 -7.85 13.45 -19.95
C THR A 110 -8.42 13.22 -21.35
N CYS A 111 -9.08 12.08 -21.57
CA CYS A 111 -9.58 11.64 -22.87
C CYS A 111 -11.01 11.09 -22.70
N THR A 112 -12.02 11.95 -22.80
CA THR A 112 -13.43 11.53 -22.68
C THR A 112 -13.86 10.58 -23.80
N ASP A 113 -13.24 10.70 -24.97
CA ASP A 113 -13.59 9.93 -26.17
C ASP A 113 -12.63 8.75 -26.42
N ALA A 114 -11.73 8.45 -25.47
CA ALA A 114 -10.83 7.31 -25.63
C ALA A 114 -11.61 5.99 -25.62
N PRO A 115 -11.22 5.01 -26.46
CA PRO A 115 -11.74 3.67 -26.36
C PRO A 115 -11.48 3.10 -24.98
N ARG A 116 -12.39 2.22 -24.57
CA ARG A 116 -12.40 1.67 -23.23
C ARG A 116 -11.20 0.76 -23.01
N VAL A 117 -10.54 0.94 -21.86
CA VAL A 117 -9.37 0.16 -21.47
C VAL A 117 -9.77 -0.83 -20.38
N SER A 118 -9.70 -2.12 -20.69
CA SER A 118 -10.01 -3.20 -19.74
C SER A 118 -8.76 -3.65 -19.00
N THR A 119 -8.89 -3.98 -17.72
CA THR A 119 -7.77 -4.38 -16.85
C THR A 119 -8.02 -5.73 -16.22
N VAL A 120 -7.07 -6.66 -16.38
CA VAL A 120 -6.99 -7.90 -15.62
C VAL A 120 -5.92 -7.76 -14.56
N THR A 121 -6.30 -7.79 -13.29
CA THR A 121 -5.35 -7.75 -12.17
C THR A 121 -5.07 -9.14 -11.63
N LEU A 122 -3.78 -9.43 -11.39
CA LEU A 122 -3.28 -10.70 -10.90
C LEU A 122 -2.79 -10.50 -9.46
N ALA A 123 -3.52 -11.04 -8.48
CA ALA A 123 -3.14 -10.97 -7.06
C ALA A 123 -2.78 -9.55 -6.57
N THR A 124 -3.55 -8.55 -6.99
CA THR A 124 -3.34 -7.14 -6.64
C THR A 124 -3.90 -6.81 -5.26
N PRO A 125 -3.12 -6.15 -4.38
CA PRO A 125 -3.65 -5.61 -3.14
C PRO A 125 -4.33 -4.26 -3.40
N PHE A 126 -5.66 -4.19 -3.29
CA PHE A 126 -6.40 -2.95 -3.44
C PHE A 126 -6.30 -2.13 -2.16
N ILE A 127 -5.53 -1.05 -2.18
CA ILE A 127 -5.17 -0.26 -1.01
C ILE A 127 -6.30 0.71 -0.67
N HIS A 128 -6.74 0.65 0.58
CA HIS A 128 -7.69 1.56 1.19
C HIS A 128 -7.02 2.41 2.26
N VAL A 129 -7.16 3.72 2.11
CA VAL A 129 -6.63 4.69 3.05
C VAL A 129 -7.77 5.48 3.66
N ARG A 130 -7.85 5.47 4.99
CA ARG A 130 -8.80 6.30 5.73
C ARG A 130 -8.04 7.24 6.65
N ARG A 131 -8.54 8.47 6.80
CA ARG A 131 -7.98 9.41 7.78
C ARG A 131 -8.15 8.83 9.18
N ARG A 132 -7.11 8.88 10.01
CA ARG A 132 -7.25 8.54 11.42
C ARG A 132 -7.98 9.65 12.18
N ALA A 133 -8.76 9.24 13.18
CA ALA A 133 -9.39 10.16 14.12
C ALA A 133 -8.36 10.73 15.12
N ILE A 134 -7.30 9.96 15.40
CA ILE A 134 -6.15 10.37 16.20
C ILE A 134 -5.28 11.35 15.41
N SER A 135 -4.92 12.48 16.03
CA SER A 135 -4.01 13.46 15.43
C SER A 135 -2.59 12.89 15.34
N GLY A 136 -1.81 13.30 14.34
CA GLY A 136 -0.40 12.89 14.24
C GLY A 136 0.43 13.30 15.47
N TRP A 137 0.02 14.37 16.17
CA TRP A 137 0.58 14.76 17.45
C TRP A 137 0.39 13.69 18.52
N SER A 138 -0.82 13.13 18.64
CA SER A 138 -1.11 12.09 19.63
C SER A 138 -0.30 10.82 19.36
N VAL A 139 -0.03 10.48 18.09
CA VAL A 139 0.86 9.36 17.73
C VAL A 139 2.30 9.66 18.11
N PHE A 140 2.78 10.88 17.82
CA PHE A 140 4.11 11.33 18.20
C PHE A 140 4.31 11.34 19.73
N VAL A 141 3.35 11.90 20.47
CA VAL A 141 3.34 11.91 21.94
C VAL A 141 3.30 10.50 22.49
N LEU A 142 2.54 9.59 21.89
CA LEU A 142 2.50 8.17 22.29
C LEU A 142 3.86 7.49 22.10
N ALA A 143 4.53 7.73 20.97
CA ALA A 143 5.87 7.22 20.70
C ALA A 143 6.88 7.77 21.72
N MET A 144 6.91 9.09 21.94
CA MET A 144 7.82 9.73 22.90
C MET A 144 7.53 9.34 24.34
N PHE A 145 6.27 9.12 24.69
CA PHE A 145 5.88 8.60 25.99
C PHE A 145 6.37 7.17 26.19
N GLY A 146 6.18 6.28 25.20
CA GLY A 146 6.69 4.91 25.24
C GLY A 146 8.21 4.87 25.43
N VAL A 147 8.94 5.69 24.66
CA VAL A 147 10.38 5.88 24.78
C VAL A 147 10.76 6.37 26.18
N GLY A 148 10.09 7.40 26.71
CA GLY A 148 10.38 7.96 28.03
C GLY A 148 10.16 6.96 29.18
N VAL A 149 9.11 6.15 29.09
CA VAL A 149 8.81 5.11 30.08
C VAL A 149 9.83 3.96 30.02
N ILE A 150 10.26 3.56 28.82
CA ILE A 150 11.32 2.54 28.64
C ILE A 150 12.69 3.07 29.10
N ALA A 151 12.97 4.36 28.86
CA ALA A 151 14.16 5.02 29.38
C ALA A 151 14.20 5.00 30.91
N LEU A 152 13.08 5.33 31.56
CA LEU A 152 12.95 5.32 33.01
C LEU A 152 13.03 3.90 33.60
N ALA A 153 12.35 2.94 32.98
CA ALA A 153 12.38 1.53 33.32
C ALA A 153 13.79 0.96 33.45
N ALA A 154 14.59 1.17 32.41
CA ALA A 154 15.93 0.63 32.34
C ALA A 154 16.89 1.30 33.31
N VAL A 155 16.72 2.60 33.58
CA VAL A 155 17.43 3.30 34.66
C VAL A 155 17.18 2.62 36.01
N THR A 156 15.95 2.17 36.26
CA THR A 156 15.60 1.46 37.49
C THR A 156 16.11 0.01 37.52
N LEU A 157 16.21 -0.67 36.37
CA LEU A 157 16.48 -2.11 36.29
C LEU A 157 17.94 -2.49 36.10
N ALA A 158 18.72 -1.65 35.42
CA ALA A 158 20.00 -2.10 34.90
C ALA A 158 21.07 -2.27 35.98
N GLY A 159 21.12 -1.44 37.03
CA GLY A 159 22.28 -1.38 37.93
C GLY A 159 23.63 -1.07 37.21
N GLY A 160 23.66 -1.04 35.89
CA GLY A 160 24.80 -0.70 35.05
C GLY A 160 25.05 0.80 35.05
N HIS A 161 26.31 1.18 34.80
CA HIS A 161 26.70 2.57 34.79
C HIS A 161 25.82 3.38 33.82
N TRP A 162 25.12 4.38 34.37
CA TRP A 162 24.22 5.34 33.71
C TRP A 162 24.76 5.99 32.41
N ARG A 163 26.05 5.81 32.11
CA ARG A 163 26.79 6.41 30.97
C ARG A 163 26.54 5.72 29.62
N ASP A 164 26.20 4.43 29.57
CA ASP A 164 26.04 3.69 28.30
C ASP A 164 24.58 3.68 27.79
N TRP A 165 23.66 4.06 28.66
CA TRP A 165 22.21 4.03 28.39
C TRP A 165 21.70 5.05 27.36
N PRO A 166 22.25 6.28 27.27
CA PRO A 166 21.89 7.22 26.21
C PRO A 166 22.02 6.63 24.81
N TYR A 167 22.94 5.69 24.57
CA TYR A 167 23.17 5.12 23.24
C TYR A 167 22.04 4.20 22.76
N TYR A 168 21.46 3.36 23.61
CA TYR A 168 20.40 2.40 23.20
C TYR A 168 19.05 3.07 22.96
N VAL A 169 18.65 3.99 23.84
CA VAL A 169 17.43 4.80 23.67
C VAL A 169 17.60 5.72 22.47
N SER A 170 18.78 6.35 22.32
CA SER A 170 19.08 7.15 21.13
C SER A 170 19.05 6.29 19.87
N ALA A 171 19.54 5.05 19.87
CA ALA A 171 19.51 4.19 18.70
C ALA A 171 18.08 3.80 18.26
N LEU A 172 17.18 3.49 19.20
CA LEU A 172 15.78 3.16 18.88
C LEU A 172 15.01 4.40 18.40
N VAL A 173 15.13 5.52 19.12
CA VAL A 173 14.53 6.82 18.74
C VAL A 173 15.08 7.29 17.40
N LEU A 174 16.39 7.17 17.19
CA LEU A 174 17.03 7.48 15.93
C LEU A 174 16.55 6.52 14.84
N GLY A 175 16.36 5.23 15.11
CA GLY A 175 15.80 4.28 14.15
C GLY A 175 14.39 4.66 13.68
N GLU A 176 13.48 4.96 14.61
CA GLU A 176 12.12 5.40 14.31
C GLU A 176 12.10 6.78 13.62
N ALA A 177 12.92 7.72 14.09
CA ALA A 177 13.08 9.03 13.50
C ALA A 177 13.67 8.92 12.08
N LEU A 178 14.66 8.06 11.85
CA LEU A 178 15.26 7.80 10.54
C LEU A 178 14.26 7.11 9.59
N LEU A 179 13.39 6.22 10.08
CA LEU A 179 12.30 5.66 9.28
C LEU A 179 11.29 6.74 8.86
N CYS A 180 10.92 7.63 9.78
CA CYS A 180 10.01 8.74 9.49
C CYS A 180 10.65 9.80 8.58
N ILE A 181 11.91 10.16 8.84
CA ILE A 181 12.70 11.12 8.05
C ILE A 181 13.00 10.52 6.67
N GLY A 182 13.36 9.25 6.58
CA GLY A 182 13.56 8.52 5.32
C GLY A 182 12.29 8.49 4.49
N GLY A 183 11.15 8.11 5.09
CA GLY A 183 9.84 8.17 4.43
C GLY A 183 9.44 9.59 4.01
N GLY A 184 9.67 10.58 4.88
CA GLY A 184 9.44 12.01 4.59
C GLY A 184 10.35 12.56 3.49
N ALA A 185 11.63 12.16 3.47
CA ALA A 185 12.61 12.55 2.46
C ALA A 185 12.26 11.98 1.09
N MET A 186 11.72 10.77 1.04
CA MET A 186 11.15 10.22 -0.20
C MET A 186 9.93 11.03 -0.68
N HIS A 187 9.36 11.88 0.18
CA HIS A 187 8.25 12.77 -0.13
C HIS A 187 8.63 14.26 -0.38
N ARG A 188 9.02 14.65 -1.62
CA ARG A 188 9.21 16.03 -2.17
C ARG A 188 8.36 17.16 -1.57
N GLY A 189 7.12 16.93 -1.10
CA GLY A 189 6.35 17.98 -0.42
C GLY A 189 6.84 18.32 0.99
N PHE A 190 7.41 17.34 1.69
CA PHE A 190 8.12 17.50 2.96
C PHE A 190 9.50 18.15 2.72
N LEU A 191 10.26 17.68 1.73
CA LEU A 191 11.60 18.22 1.43
C LEU A 191 11.62 19.61 0.78
N GLN A 192 10.74 19.91 -0.18
CA GLN A 192 10.84 21.15 -0.96
C GLN A 192 10.01 22.30 -0.39
N ARG A 193 8.94 22.06 0.38
CA ARG A 193 7.98 23.12 0.79
C ARG A 193 7.30 22.91 2.15
N GLY A 194 7.91 22.11 3.03
CA GLY A 194 7.35 21.78 4.35
C GLY A 194 8.39 21.20 5.28
N ASN A 195 9.58 21.79 5.32
CA ASN A 195 10.56 21.36 6.31
C ASN A 195 10.00 21.75 7.69
N LEU A 196 9.73 20.76 8.54
CA LEU A 196 9.29 20.96 9.92
C LEU A 196 10.16 22.02 10.59
N PHE A 197 11.47 22.01 10.32
CA PHE A 197 12.44 22.98 10.85
C PHE A 197 12.29 24.41 10.28
N ILE A 198 11.96 24.59 9.00
CA ILE A 198 11.73 25.91 8.40
C ILE A 198 10.40 26.49 8.89
N TRP A 199 9.37 25.64 8.94
CA TRP A 199 8.06 26.02 9.48
C TRP A 199 8.14 26.34 10.98
N LEU A 200 8.87 25.53 11.75
CA LEU A 200 9.15 25.74 13.17
C LEU A 200 9.95 27.02 13.39
N GLY A 201 11.00 27.24 12.59
CA GLY A 201 11.80 28.46 12.64
C GLY A 201 10.97 29.72 12.36
N ARG A 202 10.01 29.66 11.41
CA ARG A 202 9.06 30.74 11.14
C ARG A 202 8.08 30.98 12.30
N ARG A 203 7.68 29.95 13.03
CA ARG A 203 6.78 30.08 14.19
C ARG A 203 7.50 30.59 15.43
N ILE A 204 8.71 30.10 15.69
CA ILE A 204 9.59 30.61 16.76
C ILE A 204 9.88 32.09 16.56
N THR A 205 10.18 32.51 15.32
CA THR A 205 10.42 33.92 15.01
C THR A 205 9.15 34.78 15.04
N ALA A 206 8.01 34.26 14.60
CA ALA A 206 6.75 35.01 14.61
C ALA A 206 6.10 35.15 16.00
N ASN A 207 6.33 34.21 16.91
CA ASN A 207 5.75 34.23 18.25
C ASN A 207 6.69 33.61 19.30
N PRO A 208 7.79 34.26 19.68
CA PRO A 208 8.80 33.67 20.57
C PRO A 208 8.30 33.33 21.98
N GLY A 209 7.18 33.91 22.45
CA GLY A 209 6.57 33.59 23.75
C GLY A 209 5.50 32.49 23.68
N GLY A 210 4.88 32.28 22.51
CA GLY A 210 3.77 31.34 22.31
C GLY A 210 4.02 30.27 21.24
N TRP A 211 5.23 30.22 20.66
CA TRP A 211 5.56 29.30 19.57
C TRP A 211 5.31 27.85 19.95
N LEU A 212 5.50 27.48 21.22
CA LEU A 212 5.24 26.14 21.71
C LEU A 212 3.75 25.79 21.56
N TYR A 213 2.84 26.72 21.91
CA TYR A 213 1.40 26.54 21.74
C TYR A 213 1.01 26.56 20.26
N ASP A 214 1.59 27.46 19.46
CA ASP A 214 1.38 27.48 18.00
C ASP A 214 1.84 26.17 17.33
N VAL A 215 2.91 25.57 17.86
CA VAL A 215 3.43 24.29 17.40
C VAL A 215 2.52 23.15 17.82
N ILE A 216 2.10 23.10 19.08
CA ILE A 216 1.14 22.11 19.58
C ILE A 216 -0.16 22.17 18.78
N ASP A 217 -0.68 23.37 18.56
CA ASP A 217 -1.92 23.61 17.82
C ASP A 217 -1.78 23.19 16.34
N ALA A 218 -0.69 23.58 15.68
CA ALA A 218 -0.46 23.19 14.29
C ALA A 218 -0.10 21.71 14.10
N VAL A 219 0.61 21.07 15.03
CA VAL A 219 0.90 19.62 14.95
C VAL A 219 -0.36 18.81 15.25
N SER A 220 -1.23 19.28 16.16
CA SER A 220 -2.55 18.68 16.42
C SER A 220 -3.49 18.78 15.22
N ARG A 221 -3.42 19.88 14.45
CA ARG A 221 -4.17 20.06 13.19
C ARG A 221 -3.48 19.43 11.97
N GLY A 222 -2.23 19.01 12.11
CA GLY A 222 -1.40 18.51 11.00
C GLY A 222 -0.99 19.60 10.00
N ASP A 223 -1.02 20.88 10.40
CA ASP A 223 -0.77 22.07 9.57
C ASP A 223 0.68 22.17 9.05
N PHE A 224 1.64 21.45 9.65
CA PHE A 224 2.99 21.29 9.10
C PHE A 224 2.99 20.53 7.76
N ILE A 225 1.91 19.81 7.48
CA ILE A 225 1.60 19.24 6.18
C ILE A 225 0.60 20.18 5.50
N ARG A 226 0.99 20.85 4.39
CA ARG A 226 0.15 21.84 3.67
C ARG A 226 -1.31 21.41 3.57
N ARG A 227 -2.26 22.31 3.88
CA ARG A 227 -3.70 22.07 3.71
C ARG A 227 -3.99 21.48 2.32
N GLY A 228 -4.62 20.31 2.29
CA GLY A 228 -4.96 19.58 1.05
C GLY A 228 -3.91 18.57 0.57
N TYR A 229 -2.68 18.59 1.11
CA TYR A 229 -1.66 17.62 0.75
C TYR A 229 -1.98 16.21 1.25
N GLN A 230 -2.53 16.08 2.47
CA GLN A 230 -3.06 14.79 2.95
C GLN A 230 -4.11 14.23 1.98
N ARG A 231 -5.03 15.08 1.50
CA ARG A 231 -6.03 14.68 0.48
C ARG A 231 -5.40 14.23 -0.83
N HIS A 232 -4.38 14.95 -1.30
CA HIS A 232 -3.65 14.59 -2.52
C HIS A 232 -2.93 13.25 -2.38
N ILE A 233 -2.21 13.05 -1.26
CA ILE A 233 -1.56 11.77 -0.98
C ILE A 233 -2.60 10.66 -0.88
N PHE A 234 -3.66 10.85 -0.09
CA PHE A 234 -4.69 9.81 0.06
C PHE A 234 -5.30 9.45 -1.28
N ALA A 235 -5.60 10.43 -2.14
CA ALA A 235 -6.09 10.18 -3.48
C ALA A 235 -5.09 9.45 -4.39
N SER A 236 -3.79 9.61 -4.13
CA SER A 236 -2.70 8.93 -4.88
C SER A 236 -2.39 7.52 -4.39
N VAL A 237 -2.77 7.19 -3.16
CA VAL A 237 -2.55 5.87 -2.55
C VAL A 237 -3.79 5.00 -2.61
N GLN A 238 -4.96 5.62 -2.41
CA GLN A 238 -6.25 4.96 -2.48
C GLN A 238 -6.45 4.37 -3.88
N SER A 239 -6.66 3.05 -3.94
CA SER A 239 -7.04 2.39 -5.19
C SER A 239 -8.26 3.08 -5.78
N PRO A 240 -8.21 3.45 -7.07
CA PRO A 240 -9.34 4.04 -7.78
C PRO A 240 -10.58 3.17 -7.68
N LYS A 241 -11.75 3.81 -7.67
CA LYS A 241 -13.00 3.13 -8.02
C LYS A 241 -13.00 2.89 -9.53
N VAL A 242 -13.34 1.67 -9.92
CA VAL A 242 -13.34 1.23 -11.32
C VAL A 242 -14.77 0.83 -11.69
N ALA A 243 -15.15 0.99 -12.95
CA ALA A 243 -16.46 0.53 -13.39
C ALA A 243 -16.48 -1.01 -13.42
N PRO A 244 -17.64 -1.66 -13.15
CA PRO A 244 -17.70 -3.11 -12.96
C PRO A 244 -17.19 -3.95 -14.12
N ASP A 245 -17.28 -3.39 -15.30
CA ASP A 245 -16.98 -4.00 -16.58
C ASP A 245 -15.52 -3.76 -17.02
N GLU A 246 -14.77 -2.88 -16.36
CA GLU A 246 -13.38 -2.52 -16.72
C GLU A 246 -12.32 -3.27 -15.94
N LEU A 247 -12.72 -3.96 -14.87
CA LEU A 247 -11.80 -4.67 -14.00
C LEU A 247 -12.23 -6.11 -13.84
N ILE A 248 -11.28 -7.00 -14.11
CA ILE A 248 -11.39 -8.42 -13.84
C ILE A 248 -10.28 -8.76 -12.85
N VAL A 249 -10.65 -9.29 -11.68
CA VAL A 249 -9.73 -9.65 -10.62
C VAL A 249 -9.50 -11.16 -10.67
N LEU A 250 -8.31 -11.56 -11.14
CA LEU A 250 -7.89 -12.96 -11.16
C LEU A 250 -7.07 -13.27 -9.90
N ARG A 251 -7.50 -14.28 -9.14
CA ARG A 251 -6.86 -14.71 -7.90
C ARG A 251 -6.62 -16.21 -7.90
N ALA A 252 -5.53 -16.62 -7.25
CA ALA A 252 -5.30 -18.01 -6.89
C ALA A 252 -5.60 -18.17 -5.40
N ALA A 253 -6.37 -19.20 -5.04
CA ALA A 253 -6.54 -19.54 -3.63
C ALA A 253 -5.24 -20.12 -3.05
N GLY A 254 -4.96 -19.82 -1.77
CA GLY A 254 -3.83 -20.41 -1.05
C GLY A 254 -2.43 -19.91 -1.47
N ASP A 255 -2.32 -18.75 -2.13
CA ASP A 255 -1.04 -18.16 -2.49
C ASP A 255 -0.46 -17.25 -1.40
N GLU A 256 0.85 -16.93 -1.47
CA GLU A 256 1.51 -16.09 -0.46
C GLU A 256 0.99 -14.65 -0.48
N ALA A 257 0.47 -14.18 -1.61
CA ALA A 257 -0.18 -12.87 -1.66
C ALA A 257 -1.47 -12.84 -0.86
N SER A 258 -2.23 -13.94 -0.80
CA SER A 258 -3.38 -14.08 0.09
C SER A 258 -2.96 -14.02 1.57
N LEU A 259 -1.81 -14.62 1.94
CA LEU A 259 -1.24 -14.48 3.29
C LEU A 259 -0.82 -13.03 3.58
N GLY A 260 -0.13 -12.38 2.65
CA GLY A 260 0.28 -10.98 2.79
C GLY A 260 -0.91 -10.04 2.93
N LEU A 261 -1.97 -10.27 2.15
CA LEU A 261 -3.25 -9.55 2.24
C LEU A 261 -3.92 -9.75 3.60
N ALA A 262 -4.09 -10.99 4.03
CA ALA A 262 -4.71 -11.31 5.31
C ALA A 262 -3.93 -10.68 6.48
N THR A 263 -2.59 -10.76 6.42
CA THR A 263 -1.71 -10.12 7.41
C THR A 263 -1.89 -8.60 7.39
N GLY A 264 -1.93 -7.99 6.21
CA GLY A 264 -2.15 -6.55 6.05
C GLY A 264 -3.51 -6.08 6.58
N GLN A 265 -4.59 -6.81 6.30
CA GLN A 265 -5.93 -6.55 6.82
C GLN A 265 -5.97 -6.67 8.34
N PHE A 266 -5.37 -7.74 8.88
CA PHE A 266 -5.29 -7.99 10.32
C PHE A 266 -4.53 -6.88 11.05
N LEU A 267 -3.33 -6.52 10.57
CA LEU A 267 -2.53 -5.44 11.14
C LEU A 267 -3.23 -4.08 11.00
N GLY A 268 -3.90 -3.83 9.88
CA GLY A 268 -4.73 -2.64 9.66
C GLY A 268 -5.90 -2.55 10.64
N TRP A 269 -6.58 -3.66 10.89
CA TRP A 269 -7.67 -3.77 11.86
C TRP A 269 -7.18 -3.55 13.30
N ILE A 270 -6.10 -4.22 13.72
CA ILE A 270 -5.47 -3.98 15.03
C ILE A 270 -5.09 -2.51 15.16
N SER A 271 -4.45 -1.95 14.13
CA SER A 271 -4.05 -0.54 14.10
C SER A 271 -5.25 0.40 14.28
N ALA A 272 -6.40 0.09 13.69
CA ALA A 272 -7.63 0.85 13.86
C ALA A 272 -8.21 0.67 15.27
N LEU A 273 -8.23 -0.55 15.80
CA LEU A 273 -8.70 -0.87 17.14
C LEU A 273 -7.89 -0.14 18.22
N LEU A 274 -6.56 -0.19 18.13
CA LEU A 274 -5.65 0.50 19.06
C LEU A 274 -5.78 2.02 18.98
N SER A 275 -6.12 2.57 17.80
CA SER A 275 -6.26 4.02 17.64
C SER A 275 -7.52 4.62 18.27
N ARG A 276 -8.56 3.82 18.51
CA ARG A 276 -9.85 4.28 19.08
C ARG A 276 -9.75 4.78 20.52
N PRO A 277 -9.23 4.00 21.49
CA PRO A 277 -9.13 4.49 22.87
C PRO A 277 -8.15 5.67 22.99
N LEU A 278 -7.14 5.73 22.12
CA LEU A 278 -6.14 6.81 22.11
C LEU A 278 -6.70 8.18 21.72
N THR A 279 -7.95 8.31 21.29
CA THR A 279 -8.61 9.62 21.11
C THR A 279 -9.28 10.12 22.39
N ASN A 280 -9.38 9.30 23.44
CA ASN A 280 -10.06 9.67 24.67
C ASN A 280 -9.15 10.50 25.59
N PHE A 281 -9.53 11.77 25.82
CA PHE A 281 -8.82 12.68 26.70
C PHE A 281 -8.65 12.13 28.13
N TRP A 282 -9.69 11.50 28.68
CA TRP A 282 -9.65 10.97 30.05
C TRP A 282 -8.69 9.79 30.19
N LEU A 283 -8.57 8.96 29.16
CA LEU A 283 -7.56 7.90 29.12
C LEU A 283 -6.16 8.50 29.25
N TRP A 284 -5.88 9.57 28.50
CA TRP A 284 -4.59 10.26 28.56
C TRP A 284 -4.34 10.96 29.89
N LEU A 285 -5.36 11.60 30.47
CA LEU A 285 -5.26 12.21 31.79
C LEU A 285 -4.95 11.16 32.86
N CYS A 286 -5.61 10.00 32.80
CA CYS A 286 -5.34 8.88 33.71
C CYS A 286 -3.94 8.29 33.50
N ILE A 287 -3.51 8.02 32.25
CA ILE A 287 -2.17 7.48 31.96
C ILE A 287 -1.08 8.45 32.40
N THR A 288 -1.19 9.72 32.04
CA THR A 288 -0.17 10.73 32.37
C THR A 288 -0.19 11.12 33.85
N GLY A 289 -1.37 11.19 34.47
CA GLY A 289 -1.55 11.42 35.89
C GLY A 289 -0.97 10.29 36.73
N ALA A 290 -1.28 9.04 36.37
CA ALA A 290 -0.69 7.85 36.98
C ALA A 290 0.84 7.89 36.93
N VAL A 291 1.42 8.05 35.73
CA VAL A 291 2.89 8.11 35.58
C VAL A 291 3.54 9.22 36.40
N ARG A 292 2.94 10.42 36.48
CA ARG A 292 3.48 11.54 37.28
C ARG A 292 3.42 11.28 38.78
N VAL A 293 2.30 10.75 39.27
CA VAL A 293 2.16 10.38 40.69
C VAL A 293 3.17 9.29 41.06
N PHE A 294 3.41 8.32 40.16
CA PHE A 294 4.37 7.24 40.39
C PHE A 294 5.83 7.68 40.29
N LEU A 295 6.17 8.59 39.37
CA LEU A 295 7.49 9.24 39.30
C LEU A 295 7.80 10.01 40.59
N LEU A 296 6.82 10.75 41.11
CA LEU A 296 6.96 11.51 42.36
C LEU A 296 7.16 10.56 43.55
N ALA A 297 6.40 9.46 43.60
CA ALA A 297 6.55 8.42 44.63
C ALA A 297 7.93 7.73 44.59
N GLY A 298 8.47 7.46 43.39
CA GLY A 298 9.81 6.88 43.21
C GLY A 298 10.95 7.79 43.66
N VAL A 299 10.80 9.11 43.50
CA VAL A 299 11.78 10.10 43.99
C VAL A 299 11.74 10.21 45.52
N VAL A 300 10.54 10.20 46.10
CA VAL A 300 10.33 10.33 47.56
C VAL A 300 10.78 9.07 48.31
N ILE A 301 10.68 7.88 47.70
CA ILE A 301 11.05 6.60 48.32
C ILE A 301 12.47 6.21 47.91
N HIS A 302 13.47 6.87 48.49
CA HIS A 302 14.90 6.67 48.21
C HIS A 302 15.49 5.39 48.85
N ARG A 303 14.76 4.26 48.81
CA ARG A 303 15.21 2.96 49.33
C ARG A 303 14.86 1.83 48.33
N PRO A 304 15.81 1.41 47.47
CA PRO A 304 15.57 0.48 46.36
C PRO A 304 15.33 -0.99 46.76
N SER A 305 15.20 -1.30 48.06
CA SER A 305 15.09 -2.67 48.56
C SER A 305 13.66 -3.20 48.76
N HIS A 306 12.62 -2.37 48.64
CA HIS A 306 11.24 -2.84 48.83
C HIS A 306 10.63 -3.38 47.54
N LEU A 307 10.23 -4.66 47.56
CA LEU A 307 9.51 -5.35 46.48
C LEU A 307 8.30 -4.55 45.96
N ALA A 308 7.59 -3.84 46.85
CA ALA A 308 6.47 -2.97 46.51
C ALA A 308 6.85 -1.84 45.53
N VAL A 309 8.02 -1.22 45.70
CA VAL A 309 8.51 -0.15 44.80
C VAL A 309 8.83 -0.73 43.42
N ARG A 310 9.42 -1.93 43.34
CA ARG A 310 9.68 -2.61 42.05
C ARG A 310 8.38 -2.97 41.33
N ILE A 311 7.40 -3.54 42.03
CA ILE A 311 6.08 -3.87 41.46
C ILE A 311 5.40 -2.61 40.89
N VAL A 312 5.44 -1.50 41.62
CA VAL A 312 4.86 -0.23 41.19
C VAL A 312 5.58 0.32 39.95
N ILE A 313 6.91 0.23 39.90
CA ILE A 313 7.68 0.64 38.72
C ILE A 313 7.32 -0.22 37.51
N TYR A 314 7.28 -1.55 37.63
CA TYR A 314 6.84 -2.42 36.53
C TYR A 314 5.41 -2.14 36.07
N ALA A 315 4.50 -1.87 37.00
CA ALA A 315 3.11 -1.51 36.67
C ALA A 315 3.04 -0.18 35.90
N SER A 316 3.90 0.80 36.22
CA SER A 316 4.00 2.07 35.49
C SER A 316 4.66 1.95 34.11
N MET A 317 5.43 0.87 33.88
CA MET A 317 6.10 0.59 32.61
C MET A 317 5.17 -0.02 31.57
N ALA A 318 4.21 -0.83 32.01
CA ALA A 318 3.29 -1.54 31.13
C ALA A 318 2.56 -0.61 30.14
N PRO A 319 2.01 0.56 30.53
CA PRO A 319 1.43 1.51 29.59
C PRO A 319 2.39 2.02 28.52
N GLY A 320 3.68 2.21 28.86
CA GLY A 320 4.71 2.67 27.91
C GLY A 320 5.08 1.60 26.88
N PHE A 321 5.20 0.35 27.30
CA PHE A 321 5.40 -0.77 26.37
C PHE A 321 4.19 -0.99 25.47
N VAL A 322 2.98 -0.89 26.01
CA VAL A 322 1.74 -0.98 25.22
C VAL A 322 1.67 0.15 24.20
N ALA A 323 2.04 1.38 24.60
CA ALA A 323 2.12 2.54 23.71
C ALA A 323 3.12 2.32 22.55
N LEU A 324 4.35 1.89 22.87
CA LEU A 324 5.36 1.63 21.85
C LEU A 324 4.93 0.49 20.91
N ALA A 325 4.48 -0.63 21.47
CA ALA A 325 3.99 -1.75 20.68
C ALA A 325 2.84 -1.34 19.74
N ALA A 326 1.93 -0.48 20.22
CA ALA A 326 0.86 0.06 19.38
C ALA A 326 1.40 0.90 18.22
N VAL A 327 2.34 1.82 18.46
CA VAL A 327 2.97 2.61 17.39
C VAL A 327 3.74 1.71 16.42
N SER A 328 4.52 0.77 16.91
CA SER A 328 5.28 -0.17 16.07
C SER A 328 4.35 -0.98 15.17
N VAL A 329 3.23 -1.47 15.68
CA VAL A 329 2.20 -2.15 14.87
C VAL A 329 1.60 -1.20 13.82
N MET A 330 1.32 0.05 14.18
CA MET A 330 0.81 1.06 13.23
C MET A 330 1.79 1.31 12.08
N LEU A 331 3.09 1.45 12.37
CA LEU A 331 4.14 1.69 11.38
C LEU A 331 4.38 0.43 10.52
N ALA A 332 4.49 -0.74 11.15
CA ALA A 332 4.73 -2.01 10.48
C ALA A 332 3.59 -2.38 9.53
N ALA A 333 2.33 -2.09 9.90
CA ALA A 333 1.17 -2.33 9.05
C ALA A 333 1.25 -1.64 7.67
N ALA A 334 2.03 -0.57 7.54
CA ALA A 334 2.12 0.20 6.31
C ALA A 334 3.31 -0.19 5.41
N VAL A 335 4.30 -0.92 5.93
CA VAL A 335 5.50 -1.34 5.20
C VAL A 335 5.19 -2.22 3.98
N PRO A 336 4.29 -3.23 4.05
CA PRO A 336 3.95 -4.06 2.89
C PRO A 336 3.40 -3.24 1.71
N PHE A 337 2.86 -2.06 1.99
CA PHE A 337 2.22 -1.19 1.01
C PHE A 337 3.15 -0.11 0.47
N GLY A 338 4.37 0.05 0.99
CA GLY A 338 5.37 0.97 0.47
C GLY A 338 6.34 1.46 1.54
N TRP A 339 7.57 1.78 1.13
CA TRP A 339 8.60 2.33 2.03
C TRP A 339 8.24 3.70 2.60
N ASP A 340 7.37 4.44 1.91
CA ASP A 340 6.77 5.70 2.37
C ASP A 340 5.50 5.49 3.22
N GLY A 341 5.06 4.25 3.42
CA GLY A 341 3.91 3.85 4.22
C GLY A 341 3.98 4.25 5.69
N PRO A 342 5.07 3.96 6.44
CA PRO A 342 5.18 4.30 7.86
C PRO A 342 4.96 5.79 8.16
N PHE A 343 5.49 6.68 7.32
CA PHE A 343 5.29 8.13 7.46
C PHE A 343 3.81 8.51 7.38
N LEU A 344 3.07 7.87 6.48
CA LEU A 344 1.65 8.14 6.30
C LEU A 344 0.77 7.41 7.33
N ALA A 345 1.25 6.30 7.89
CA ALA A 345 0.58 5.55 8.95
C ALA A 345 0.33 6.38 10.21
N MET A 346 1.13 7.43 10.43
CA MET A 346 0.92 8.43 11.48
C MET A 346 -0.41 9.18 11.35
N PHE A 347 -0.93 9.34 10.13
CA PHE A 347 -2.13 10.16 9.85
C PHE A 347 -3.26 9.37 9.22
N ALA A 348 -2.98 8.15 8.75
CA ALA A 348 -3.91 7.33 7.99
C ALA A 348 -3.86 5.86 8.41
N SER A 349 -5.02 5.21 8.41
CA SER A 349 -5.13 3.77 8.53
C SER A 349 -5.14 3.13 7.14
N TYR A 350 -4.42 2.02 7.01
CA TYR A 350 -4.30 1.23 5.80
C TYR A 350 -5.11 -0.05 5.94
N SER A 351 -5.81 -0.42 4.87
CA SER A 351 -6.26 -1.78 4.62
C SER A 351 -5.88 -2.14 3.19
N ALA A 352 -5.70 -3.43 2.92
CA ALA A 352 -5.63 -3.93 1.56
C ALA A 352 -6.73 -4.95 1.38
N GLU A 353 -7.62 -4.71 0.44
CA GLU A 353 -8.67 -5.64 0.10
C GLU A 353 -8.22 -6.47 -1.11
N ALA A 354 -8.76 -7.68 -1.19
CA ALA A 354 -8.48 -8.55 -2.33
C ALA A 354 -9.27 -8.19 -3.59
N VAL A 355 -10.30 -7.36 -3.44
CA VAL A 355 -11.18 -6.85 -4.50
C VAL A 355 -11.52 -5.40 -4.13
N PRO A 356 -11.58 -4.46 -5.08
CA PRO A 356 -11.96 -3.09 -4.74
C PRO A 356 -13.46 -3.01 -4.41
N PRO A 357 -13.91 -1.95 -3.69
CA PRO A 357 -15.32 -1.72 -3.41
C PRO A 357 -16.10 -1.45 -4.69
N GLY A 358 -17.18 -2.18 -4.88
CA GLY A 358 -18.07 -2.06 -6.03
C GLY A 358 -18.53 -3.44 -6.50
N GLN A 359 -19.14 -3.47 -7.68
CA GLN A 359 -19.32 -4.70 -8.43
C GLN A 359 -18.09 -4.87 -9.30
N THR A 360 -17.44 -6.03 -9.27
CA THR A 360 -16.25 -6.34 -10.06
C THR A 360 -16.27 -7.83 -10.33
N THR A 361 -15.91 -8.24 -11.55
CA THR A 361 -15.81 -9.65 -11.88
C THR A 361 -14.59 -10.24 -11.19
N VAL A 362 -14.81 -11.26 -10.35
CA VAL A 362 -13.73 -11.98 -9.66
C VAL A 362 -13.69 -13.40 -10.20
N VAL A 363 -12.51 -13.79 -10.68
CA VAL A 363 -12.23 -15.17 -11.08
C VAL A 363 -11.25 -15.74 -10.07
N GLN A 364 -11.69 -16.77 -9.35
CA GLN A 364 -10.86 -17.46 -8.37
C GLN A 364 -10.48 -18.83 -8.93
N LEU A 365 -9.18 -19.04 -9.12
CA LEU A 365 -8.63 -20.34 -9.50
C LEU A 365 -8.39 -21.18 -8.26
N GLU A 366 -8.78 -22.44 -8.33
CA GLU A 366 -8.49 -23.43 -7.30
C GLU A 366 -6.98 -23.64 -7.14
N PRO A 367 -6.51 -23.99 -5.93
CA PRO A 367 -5.14 -24.42 -5.78
C PRO A 367 -4.99 -25.79 -6.49
N PRO A 368 -4.07 -25.94 -7.47
CA PRO A 368 -3.87 -27.22 -8.12
C PRO A 368 -3.40 -28.28 -7.10
N ALA A 369 -3.77 -29.54 -7.32
CA ALA A 369 -3.49 -30.66 -6.41
C ALA A 369 -1.98 -30.92 -6.20
N GLU A 370 -1.10 -30.40 -7.07
CA GLU A 370 0.34 -30.67 -7.03
C GLU A 370 1.09 -29.74 -6.06
N ALA A 371 1.29 -30.24 -4.84
CA ALA A 371 2.08 -29.63 -3.77
C ALA A 371 3.62 -29.60 -4.01
N GLY A 372 4.09 -29.69 -5.26
CA GLY A 372 5.50 -29.99 -5.59
C GLY A 372 6.32 -28.88 -6.27
N SER A 373 5.71 -27.81 -6.77
CA SER A 373 6.47 -26.80 -7.54
C SER A 373 7.31 -25.90 -6.63
N LYS A 374 8.65 -25.99 -6.75
CA LYS A 374 9.60 -25.06 -6.14
C LYS A 374 9.39 -23.65 -6.71
N GLY A 375 8.89 -22.73 -5.89
CA GLY A 375 8.71 -21.32 -6.24
C GLY A 375 7.51 -20.70 -5.50
N LEU A 376 7.48 -19.37 -5.41
CA LEU A 376 6.35 -18.65 -4.81
C LEU A 376 5.07 -18.90 -5.63
N ALA A 377 4.01 -19.39 -4.97
CA ALA A 377 2.69 -19.63 -5.53
C ALA A 377 2.06 -18.38 -6.15
N HIS A 378 2.47 -17.19 -5.71
CA HIS A 378 2.08 -15.89 -6.27
C HIS A 378 2.37 -15.72 -7.77
N SER A 379 3.35 -16.45 -8.31
CA SER A 379 3.69 -16.42 -9.75
C SER A 379 2.90 -17.42 -10.60
N ARG A 380 2.06 -18.25 -9.98
CA ARG A 380 1.34 -19.34 -10.67
C ARG A 380 0.26 -18.82 -11.62
N LEU A 381 -0.35 -17.66 -11.36
CA LEU A 381 -1.40 -17.07 -12.21
C LEU A 381 -0.98 -16.85 -13.67
N TYR A 382 0.31 -16.63 -13.92
CA TYR A 382 0.87 -16.40 -15.26
C TYR A 382 1.90 -17.47 -15.66
N ARG A 383 1.97 -18.58 -14.90
CA ARG A 383 2.86 -19.72 -15.16
C ARG A 383 2.11 -21.02 -15.35
N SER A 384 0.96 -21.20 -14.70
CA SER A 384 0.13 -22.39 -14.89
C SER A 384 -0.65 -22.26 -16.18
N GLU A 385 -0.85 -23.40 -16.84
CA GLU A 385 -1.67 -23.49 -18.04
C GLU A 385 -3.10 -23.01 -17.78
N GLN A 386 -3.70 -23.42 -16.65
CA GLN A 386 -5.03 -22.94 -16.23
C GLN A 386 -5.09 -21.41 -16.10
N GLY A 387 -4.08 -20.77 -15.52
CA GLY A 387 -4.04 -19.32 -15.35
C GLY A 387 -3.86 -18.58 -16.68
N ILE A 388 -2.96 -19.07 -17.53
CA ILE A 388 -2.72 -18.51 -18.86
C ILE A 388 -3.96 -18.66 -19.74
N ASN A 389 -4.55 -19.85 -19.81
CA ASN A 389 -5.76 -20.10 -20.60
C ASN A 389 -6.93 -19.23 -20.13
N MET A 390 -7.07 -19.02 -18.81
CA MET A 390 -8.07 -18.11 -18.28
C MET A 390 -7.81 -16.66 -18.73
N ILE A 391 -6.58 -16.16 -18.63
CA ILE A 391 -6.23 -14.79 -19.07
C ILE A 391 -6.53 -14.61 -20.57
N VAL A 392 -6.11 -15.57 -21.40
CA VAL A 392 -6.38 -15.55 -22.86
C VAL A 392 -7.88 -15.57 -23.12
N THR A 393 -8.63 -16.45 -22.45
CA THR A 393 -10.09 -16.54 -22.60
C THR A 393 -10.80 -15.24 -22.25
N LEU A 394 -10.36 -14.56 -21.19
CA LEU A 394 -10.93 -13.28 -20.75
C LEU A 394 -10.70 -12.15 -21.78
N ILE A 395 -9.58 -12.18 -22.50
CA ILE A 395 -9.18 -11.12 -23.45
C ILE A 395 -9.69 -11.41 -24.87
N CYS A 396 -9.48 -12.64 -25.34
CA CYS A 396 -9.73 -13.05 -26.72
C CYS A 396 -11.08 -13.76 -26.91
N GLY A 397 -11.72 -14.22 -25.83
CA GLY A 397 -12.84 -15.13 -25.90
C GLY A 397 -12.40 -16.60 -25.81
N PRO A 398 -13.35 -17.55 -25.64
CA PRO A 398 -13.03 -18.97 -25.58
C PRO A 398 -12.38 -19.41 -26.90
N PRO A 399 -11.42 -20.35 -26.86
CA PRO A 399 -10.92 -20.96 -28.08
C PRO A 399 -12.11 -21.56 -28.86
N PRO A 400 -12.07 -21.55 -30.21
CA PRO A 400 -13.07 -22.26 -30.98
C PRO A 400 -13.14 -23.69 -30.47
N ALA A 401 -14.35 -24.17 -30.18
CA ALA A 401 -14.53 -25.53 -29.70
C ALA A 401 -13.97 -26.47 -30.76
N ASP A 402 -12.86 -27.13 -30.44
CA ASP A 402 -12.45 -28.31 -31.19
C ASP A 402 -13.63 -29.28 -31.12
N GLY A 403 -14.13 -29.68 -32.28
CA GLY A 403 -15.19 -30.67 -32.37
C GLY A 403 -14.82 -31.90 -31.55
N ASP A 404 -15.75 -32.32 -30.70
CA ASP A 404 -15.68 -33.47 -29.79
C ASP A 404 -14.80 -33.31 -28.53
N GLY A 405 -15.46 -32.94 -27.43
CA GLY A 405 -14.90 -33.10 -26.08
C GLY A 405 -15.77 -32.47 -25.02
N ALA A 406 -16.67 -33.25 -24.43
CA ALA A 406 -17.56 -32.83 -23.35
C ALA A 406 -16.81 -32.14 -22.20
N VAL A 407 -17.28 -30.96 -21.81
CA VAL A 407 -16.92 -30.31 -20.55
C VAL A 407 -17.62 -31.06 -19.40
N PRO A 408 -16.91 -31.65 -18.42
CA PRO A 408 -17.54 -32.00 -17.16
C PRO A 408 -17.69 -30.72 -16.35
N VAL A 409 -18.95 -30.31 -16.15
CA VAL A 409 -19.33 -29.33 -15.14
C VAL A 409 -19.29 -30.04 -13.78
N ALA A 410 -18.45 -29.57 -12.86
CA ALA A 410 -18.66 -29.63 -11.42
C ALA A 410 -17.85 -28.52 -10.75
#